data_AF-A0A7J5UY63-F1
#
_entry.id   AF-A0A7J5UY63-F1
#
_cell.length_a   1.000
_cell.length_b   1.000
_cell.length_c   1.000
_cell.angle_alpha   90.00
_cell.angle_beta   90.00
_cell.angle_gamma   90.00
#
_symmetry.space_group_name_H-M   'P 1'
#
loop_
_entity.id
_entity.type
_entity.pdbx_description
1 polymer ?
#
loop_
_entity_poly.entity_id
_entity_poly.type
_entity_poly.pdbx_seq_one_letter_code
_entity_poly.pdbx_strand_id
1 'polypeptide(L)'
;MKKQFLLFHLLFLSIAVSAQVEKSSTLYKTIKEKDSLLFNLGFNNCDIAQFENLLSENFEFYHDQAGITNSKAAFISGIQNGLCKLTYKPKRVLAENETEVYPLEKNGVLYGAIQTGIHNFYAVESNNHEYLTSIARFTHVWILEKGGFKLTKGLSYDHKDFEKPFNQELLFIDKNETERWLKQKHIPALGIGFIKDGKIEQISVFGDLQPNISAPLNTIWNVASMTKPITAIVALKLINAGKWDLDEAIYKYFTDPDVEDDPRAKLLTTRIILSHQTGFPNWRGDNEDGKLSFEFEPGTKYQYSGEGYEYLRKALEKKFKRSLEQLASELIFKPLKMKDTRFIWDEKMDSTRFAKWHNEKGELYETQKNKTANAADNLLTTVEDYAKFLVHILNGAGLTDKLYKEMITNQVKINEYKYWGLGWWVDENINDNKDFALVHGGDDIGVHTITFIVPKTKQALLIFTNCDNGTDAFAEILVKFLGKDGVGILNIEMK
;
A
#
# COMPACT_ATOMS: atom_id res chain seq x y z
N MET A 1 27.40 50.75 57.70
CA MET A 1 26.00 51.01 57.28
C MET A 1 25.99 51.35 55.80
N LYS A 2 25.11 50.69 55.05
CA LYS A 2 25.08 50.58 53.58
C LYS A 2 24.81 51.93 52.88
N LYS A 3 25.57 52.23 51.83
CA LYS A 3 25.24 53.28 50.83
C LYS A 3 24.29 52.66 49.79
N GLN A 4 23.10 53.23 49.63
CA GLN A 4 22.16 52.87 48.56
C GLN A 4 22.57 53.62 47.28
N PHE A 5 22.87 52.86 46.21
CA PHE A 5 22.92 53.36 44.85
C PHE A 5 21.51 53.20 44.25
N LEU A 6 20.88 54.32 43.85
CA LEU A 6 19.68 54.30 43.01
C LEU A 6 20.11 53.99 41.56
N LEU A 7 19.72 52.84 41.03
CA LEU A 7 19.87 52.51 39.62
C LEU A 7 18.60 52.96 38.88
N PHE A 8 18.72 53.96 38.00
CA PHE A 8 17.65 54.35 37.09
C PHE A 8 17.60 53.36 35.92
N HIS A 9 16.56 52.52 35.84
CA HIS A 9 16.28 51.72 34.65
C HIS A 9 15.51 52.59 33.63
N LEU A 10 16.18 53.00 32.55
CA LEU A 10 15.50 53.48 31.36
C LEU A 10 14.81 52.28 30.69
N LEU A 11 13.47 52.21 30.75
CA LEU A 11 12.69 51.38 29.86
C LEU A 11 12.76 51.99 28.45
N PHE A 12 13.50 51.36 27.54
CA PHE A 12 13.33 51.59 26.11
C PHE A 12 12.01 50.92 25.68
N LEU A 13 10.96 51.72 25.50
CA LEU A 13 9.77 51.30 24.75
C LEU A 13 10.19 51.14 23.28
N SER A 14 10.45 49.91 22.85
CA SER A 14 10.53 49.58 21.43
C SER A 14 9.12 49.69 20.84
N ILE A 15 8.79 50.86 20.30
CA ILE A 15 7.62 51.00 19.42
C ILE A 15 7.96 50.22 18.16
N ALA A 16 7.49 48.99 18.07
CA ALA A 16 7.47 48.24 16.81
C ALA A 16 6.48 48.95 15.88
N VAL A 17 6.96 49.94 15.14
CA VAL A 17 6.21 50.53 14.03
C VAL A 17 6.15 49.44 12.96
N SER A 18 5.07 48.66 12.95
CA SER A 18 4.82 47.74 11.85
C SER A 18 4.62 48.56 10.58
N ALA A 19 5.47 48.33 9.58
CA ALA A 19 5.34 48.97 8.27
C ALA A 19 4.10 48.47 7.48
N GLN A 20 3.50 47.36 7.93
CA GLN A 20 2.27 46.83 7.38
C GLN A 20 1.06 47.63 7.88
N VAL A 21 0.17 48.02 6.97
CA VAL A 21 -1.11 48.66 7.36
C VAL A 21 -2.03 47.66 8.07
N GLU A 22 -2.85 48.15 9.00
CA GLU A 22 -3.88 47.31 9.63
C GLU A 22 -4.84 46.71 8.59
N LYS A 23 -5.28 45.46 8.81
CA LYS A 23 -6.23 44.77 7.93
C LYS A 23 -7.59 45.48 7.82
N SER A 24 -7.92 46.32 8.80
CA SER A 24 -9.12 47.16 8.84
C SER A 24 -9.04 48.40 7.93
N SER A 25 -7.82 48.80 7.53
CA SER A 25 -7.54 50.07 6.84
C SER A 25 -8.15 50.14 5.45
N THR A 26 -8.45 51.36 5.00
CA THR A 26 -8.99 51.62 3.65
C THR A 26 -8.04 51.13 2.56
N LEU A 27 -6.72 51.31 2.74
CA LEU A 27 -5.73 50.86 1.77
C LEU A 27 -5.70 49.34 1.66
N TYR A 28 -5.68 48.62 2.79
CA TYR A 28 -5.70 47.17 2.79
C TYR A 28 -6.93 46.63 2.06
N LYS A 29 -8.12 47.13 2.40
CA LYS A 29 -9.38 46.74 1.75
C LYS A 29 -9.38 47.05 0.25
N THR A 30 -8.88 48.22 -0.14
CA THR A 30 -8.79 48.61 -1.56
C THR A 30 -7.88 47.66 -2.33
N ILE A 31 -6.68 47.37 -1.82
CA ILE A 31 -5.74 46.47 -2.49
C ILE A 31 -6.28 45.03 -2.55
N LYS A 32 -6.92 44.56 -1.48
CA LYS A 32 -7.61 43.26 -1.46
C LYS A 32 -8.75 43.18 -2.48
N GLU A 33 -9.52 44.26 -2.66
CA GLU A 33 -10.56 44.33 -3.68
C GLU A 33 -9.95 44.25 -5.09
N LYS A 34 -8.85 44.97 -5.35
CA LYS A 34 -8.15 44.91 -6.65
C LYS A 34 -7.56 43.53 -6.94
N ASP A 35 -6.95 42.88 -5.96
CA ASP A 35 -6.51 41.49 -6.07
C ASP A 35 -7.70 40.56 -6.37
N SER A 36 -8.78 40.68 -5.63
CA SER A 36 -9.99 39.88 -5.86
C SER A 36 -10.55 40.05 -7.27
N LEU A 37 -10.62 41.28 -7.81
CA LEU A 37 -11.06 41.50 -9.20
C LEU A 37 -10.10 40.84 -10.20
N LEU A 38 -8.79 41.02 -10.02
CA LEU A 38 -7.79 40.45 -10.93
C LEU A 38 -7.81 38.91 -10.93
N PHE A 39 -8.00 38.30 -9.77
CA PHE A 39 -7.83 36.86 -9.63
C PHE A 39 -9.12 36.06 -9.44
N ASN A 40 -10.13 36.56 -8.72
CA ASN A 40 -11.41 35.86 -8.64
C ASN A 40 -12.24 36.01 -9.92
N LEU A 41 -12.19 37.17 -10.58
CA LEU A 41 -12.88 37.36 -11.85
C LEU A 41 -11.96 37.12 -13.03
N GLY A 42 -10.80 37.80 -13.06
CA GLY A 42 -9.84 37.63 -14.16
C GLY A 42 -9.30 36.20 -14.25
N PHE A 43 -8.55 35.74 -13.24
CA PHE A 43 -7.90 34.41 -13.29
C PHE A 43 -8.92 33.27 -13.19
N ASN A 44 -9.75 33.23 -12.16
CA ASN A 44 -10.61 32.09 -11.86
C ASN A 44 -11.79 31.95 -12.82
N ASN A 45 -12.25 33.05 -13.44
CA ASN A 45 -13.39 33.04 -14.37
C ASN A 45 -13.02 33.51 -15.77
N CYS A 46 -11.73 33.69 -16.07
CA CYS A 46 -11.24 34.10 -17.38
C CYS A 46 -11.85 35.42 -17.90
N ASP A 47 -12.19 36.34 -17.00
CA ASP A 47 -12.66 37.68 -17.37
C ASP A 47 -11.49 38.59 -17.74
N ILE A 48 -11.15 38.60 -19.03
CA ILE A 48 -9.99 39.33 -19.55
C ILE A 48 -10.07 40.83 -19.33
N ALA A 49 -11.29 41.39 -19.28
CA ALA A 49 -11.48 42.82 -19.06
C ALA A 49 -10.89 43.28 -17.72
N GLN A 50 -10.83 42.39 -16.72
CA GLN A 50 -10.19 42.71 -15.44
C GLN A 50 -8.68 42.91 -15.57
N PHE A 51 -8.00 42.07 -16.36
CA PHE A 51 -6.57 42.24 -16.61
C PHE A 51 -6.30 43.49 -17.46
N GLU A 52 -7.12 43.75 -18.49
CA GLU A 52 -7.03 44.97 -19.29
C GLU A 52 -7.20 46.24 -18.44
N ASN A 53 -8.12 46.20 -17.47
CA ASN A 53 -8.40 47.32 -16.60
C ASN A 53 -7.42 47.43 -15.42
N LEU A 54 -6.86 46.35 -14.88
CA LEU A 54 -6.09 46.43 -13.63
C LEU A 54 -4.59 46.36 -13.83
N LEU A 55 -4.10 45.89 -14.98
CA LEU A 55 -2.68 45.91 -15.30
C LEU A 55 -2.27 47.26 -15.90
N SER A 56 -1.14 47.79 -15.45
CA SER A 56 -0.50 48.97 -16.02
C SER A 56 0.05 48.68 -17.42
N GLU A 57 0.21 49.71 -18.25
CA GLU A 57 0.88 49.57 -19.56
C GLU A 57 2.36 49.20 -19.40
N ASN A 58 2.98 49.53 -18.27
CA ASN A 58 4.37 49.17 -17.93
C ASN A 58 4.45 47.88 -17.10
N PHE A 59 3.48 46.98 -17.24
CA PHE A 59 3.41 45.76 -16.43
C PHE A 59 4.54 44.77 -16.73
N GLU A 60 5.18 44.28 -15.67
CA GLU A 60 6.18 43.21 -15.70
C GLU A 60 5.78 42.07 -14.75
N PHE A 61 5.95 40.83 -15.18
CA PHE A 61 5.69 39.66 -14.36
C PHE A 61 6.90 38.73 -14.31
N TYR A 62 7.30 38.32 -13.11
CA TYR A 62 8.42 37.44 -12.84
C TYR A 62 7.90 36.15 -12.23
N HIS A 63 8.20 35.03 -12.88
CA HIS A 63 7.85 33.70 -12.41
C HIS A 63 9.11 32.85 -12.31
N ASP A 64 9.33 32.22 -11.15
CA ASP A 64 10.50 31.37 -10.89
C ASP A 64 10.59 30.14 -11.82
N GLN A 65 9.47 29.50 -12.15
CA GLN A 65 9.40 28.35 -13.07
C GLN A 65 9.20 28.74 -14.55
N ALA A 66 8.43 29.81 -14.84
CA ALA A 66 8.05 30.17 -16.21
C ALA A 66 8.86 31.33 -16.83
N GLY A 67 9.75 31.96 -16.06
CA GLY A 67 10.56 33.09 -16.52
C GLY A 67 9.81 34.43 -16.49
N ILE A 68 10.31 35.41 -17.26
CA ILE A 68 9.84 36.80 -17.22
C ILE A 68 8.86 37.07 -18.37
N THR A 69 7.74 37.75 -18.05
CA THR A 69 6.82 38.33 -19.02
C THR A 69 6.92 39.85 -18.98
N ASN A 70 7.44 40.44 -20.07
CA ASN A 70 7.85 41.86 -20.11
C ASN A 70 6.76 42.84 -20.59
N SER A 71 5.51 42.39 -20.77
CA SER A 71 4.43 43.29 -21.17
C SER A 71 3.06 42.80 -20.74
N LYS A 72 2.15 43.75 -20.52
CA LYS A 72 0.72 43.51 -20.29
C LYS A 72 0.09 42.64 -21.38
N ALA A 73 0.35 42.95 -22.65
CA ALA A 73 -0.20 42.21 -23.78
C ALA A 73 0.25 40.74 -23.80
N ALA A 74 1.55 40.49 -23.50
CA ALA A 74 2.08 39.13 -23.43
C ALA A 74 1.46 38.36 -22.27
N PHE A 75 1.29 38.99 -21.09
CA PHE A 75 0.68 38.34 -19.93
C PHE A 75 -0.79 37.98 -20.20
N ILE A 76 -1.58 38.91 -20.73
CA ILE A 76 -2.99 38.65 -21.09
C ILE A 76 -3.10 37.51 -22.10
N SER A 77 -2.26 37.52 -23.14
CA SER A 77 -2.23 36.43 -24.12
C SER A 77 -1.89 35.08 -23.48
N GLY A 78 -0.95 35.05 -22.52
CA GLY A 78 -0.61 33.85 -21.75
C GLY A 78 -1.79 33.31 -20.93
N ILE A 79 -2.57 34.19 -20.30
CA ILE A 79 -3.80 33.80 -19.59
C ILE A 79 -4.85 33.25 -20.57
N GLN A 80 -5.14 33.97 -21.66
CA GLN A 80 -6.16 33.58 -22.64
C GLN A 80 -5.85 32.26 -23.36
N ASN A 81 -4.58 32.08 -23.76
CA ASN A 81 -4.18 30.97 -24.62
C ASN A 81 -3.59 29.78 -23.85
N GLY A 82 -3.17 29.98 -22.60
CA GLY A 82 -2.74 28.91 -21.71
C GLY A 82 -3.81 28.62 -20.68
N LEU A 83 -3.83 29.43 -19.61
CA LEU A 83 -4.61 29.18 -18.41
C LEU A 83 -6.10 28.92 -18.67
N CYS A 84 -6.72 29.73 -19.53
CA CYS A 84 -8.14 29.63 -19.86
C CYS A 84 -8.50 28.51 -20.83
N LYS A 85 -7.52 27.75 -21.32
CA LYS A 85 -7.69 26.59 -22.22
C LYS A 85 -7.30 25.27 -21.58
N LEU A 86 -7.00 25.25 -20.28
CA LEU A 86 -6.73 24.01 -19.55
C LEU A 86 -7.97 23.10 -19.57
N THR A 87 -7.73 21.79 -19.50
CA THR A 87 -8.79 20.77 -19.50
C THR A 87 -9.58 20.72 -18.18
N TYR A 88 -9.03 21.32 -17.13
CA TYR A 88 -9.66 21.57 -15.84
C TYR A 88 -9.74 23.08 -15.60
N LYS A 89 -10.64 23.52 -14.70
CA LYS A 89 -10.74 24.93 -14.33
C LYS A 89 -9.68 25.26 -13.27
N PRO A 90 -8.68 26.12 -13.56
CA PRO A 90 -7.73 26.57 -12.56
C PRO A 90 -8.40 27.56 -11.60
N LYS A 91 -8.05 27.49 -10.33
CA LYS A 91 -8.55 28.39 -9.28
C LYS A 91 -7.39 28.84 -8.40
N ARG A 92 -7.16 30.14 -8.33
CA ARG A 92 -6.22 30.78 -7.41
C ARG A 92 -6.97 31.41 -6.25
N VAL A 93 -6.50 31.14 -5.04
CA VAL A 93 -7.06 31.63 -3.78
C VAL A 93 -5.97 32.39 -3.02
N LEU A 94 -6.32 33.54 -2.44
CA LEU A 94 -5.43 34.31 -1.57
C LEU A 94 -5.44 33.72 -0.15
N ALA A 95 -4.27 33.41 0.41
CA ALA A 95 -4.16 33.09 1.83
C ALA A 95 -4.31 34.37 2.67
N GLU A 96 -5.54 34.68 3.09
CA GLU A 96 -5.87 35.98 3.71
C GLU A 96 -5.10 36.26 5.00
N ASN A 97 -4.84 35.21 5.79
CA ASN A 97 -4.12 35.33 7.04
C ASN A 97 -2.66 35.73 6.84
N GLU A 98 -2.11 35.41 5.68
CA GLU A 98 -0.71 35.61 5.29
C GLU A 98 -0.53 36.77 4.31
N THR A 99 -1.59 37.55 4.06
CA THR A 99 -1.53 38.71 3.17
C THR A 99 -1.17 39.97 3.92
N GLU A 100 -0.12 40.65 3.47
CA GLU A 100 0.36 41.92 3.98
C GLU A 100 0.30 43.00 2.90
N VAL A 101 0.10 44.25 3.34
CA VAL A 101 0.08 45.42 2.45
C VAL A 101 0.93 46.51 3.09
N TYR A 102 1.84 47.06 2.30
CA TYR A 102 2.78 48.10 2.68
C TYR A 102 2.53 49.35 1.83
N PRO A 103 2.31 50.53 2.41
CA PRO A 103 2.04 51.74 1.65
C PRO A 103 3.34 52.25 1.00
N LEU A 104 3.24 52.78 -0.22
CA LEU A 104 4.33 53.50 -0.87
C LEU A 104 3.99 54.98 -0.89
N GLU A 105 4.75 55.75 -0.11
CA GLU A 105 4.52 57.18 0.08
C GLU A 105 5.75 57.99 -0.27
N LYS A 106 5.54 59.17 -0.84
CA LYS A 106 6.60 60.16 -1.08
C LYS A 106 6.14 61.47 -0.47
N ASN A 107 6.89 61.97 0.52
CA ASN A 107 6.55 63.18 1.27
C ASN A 107 5.12 63.14 1.88
N GLY A 108 4.71 61.99 2.41
CA GLY A 108 3.38 61.77 3.00
C GLY A 108 2.24 61.66 1.98
N VAL A 109 2.54 61.63 0.68
CA VAL A 109 1.56 61.40 -0.38
C VAL A 109 1.65 59.95 -0.84
N LEU A 110 0.57 59.20 -0.65
CA LEU A 110 0.42 57.83 -1.14
C LEU A 110 0.43 57.79 -2.67
N TYR A 111 1.38 57.04 -3.24
CA TYR A 111 1.48 56.83 -4.68
C TYR A 111 1.38 55.36 -5.09
N GLY A 112 1.40 54.43 -4.13
CA GLY A 112 1.35 53.00 -4.41
C GLY A 112 1.20 52.14 -3.16
N ALA A 113 1.22 50.84 -3.36
CA ALA A 113 1.29 49.85 -2.29
C ALA A 113 2.04 48.60 -2.77
N ILE A 114 2.74 47.92 -1.87
CA ILE A 114 3.26 46.58 -2.09
C ILE A 114 2.36 45.61 -1.35
N GLN A 115 1.86 44.59 -2.04
CA GLN A 115 1.09 43.50 -1.46
C GLN A 115 1.93 42.23 -1.53
N THR A 116 2.06 41.52 -0.43
CA THR A 116 2.80 40.25 -0.34
C THR A 116 1.95 39.18 0.32
N GLY A 117 2.26 37.92 0.09
CA GLY A 117 1.61 36.80 0.77
C GLY A 117 1.76 35.48 0.04
N ILE A 118 0.80 34.58 0.23
CA ILE A 118 0.74 33.27 -0.41
C ILE A 118 -0.52 33.13 -1.28
N HIS A 119 -0.33 32.55 -2.46
CA HIS A 119 -1.39 32.05 -3.32
C HIS A 119 -1.45 30.53 -3.25
N ASN A 120 -2.67 30.00 -3.10
CA ASN A 120 -2.96 28.58 -3.26
C ASN A 120 -3.63 28.38 -4.62
N PHE A 121 -3.13 27.45 -5.41
CA PHE A 121 -3.66 27.10 -6.72
C PHE A 121 -4.31 25.73 -6.65
N TYR A 122 -5.49 25.62 -7.26
CA TYR A 122 -6.30 24.42 -7.30
C TYR A 122 -6.69 24.10 -8.74
N ALA A 123 -6.86 22.80 -9.00
CA ALA A 123 -7.58 22.31 -10.17
C ALA A 123 -9.00 21.96 -9.77
N VAL A 124 -9.98 22.44 -10.54
CA VAL A 124 -11.39 22.07 -10.41
C VAL A 124 -11.78 21.29 -11.65
N GLU A 125 -12.00 19.99 -11.47
CA GLU A 125 -12.38 19.06 -12.52
C GLU A 125 -13.84 19.25 -12.95
N SER A 126 -14.23 18.65 -14.08
CA SER A 126 -15.60 18.76 -14.63
C SER A 126 -16.69 18.20 -13.70
N ASN A 127 -16.33 17.31 -12.77
CA ASN A 127 -17.21 16.77 -11.73
C ASN A 127 -17.24 17.63 -10.44
N ASN A 128 -16.68 18.85 -10.47
CA ASN A 128 -16.47 19.75 -9.33
C ASN A 128 -15.55 19.21 -8.22
N HIS A 129 -14.76 18.17 -8.49
CA HIS A 129 -13.70 17.78 -7.57
C HIS A 129 -12.57 18.82 -7.60
N GLU A 130 -12.28 19.41 -6.43
CA GLU A 130 -11.26 20.43 -6.25
C GLU A 130 -10.08 19.86 -5.47
N TYR A 131 -8.86 20.05 -5.98
CA TYR A 131 -7.64 19.67 -5.28
C TYR A 131 -6.52 20.69 -5.47
N LEU A 132 -5.69 20.83 -4.44
CA LEU A 132 -4.54 21.74 -4.43
C LEU A 132 -3.49 21.22 -5.41
N THR A 133 -3.04 22.09 -6.32
CA THR A 133 -2.01 21.77 -7.32
C THR A 133 -0.68 22.41 -6.98
N SER A 134 -0.69 23.62 -6.42
CA SER A 134 0.54 24.29 -5.99
C SER A 134 0.26 25.40 -4.98
N ILE A 135 1.29 25.79 -4.25
CA ILE A 135 1.32 27.04 -3.47
C ILE A 135 2.49 27.89 -3.94
N ALA A 136 2.35 29.21 -3.91
CA ALA A 136 3.44 30.13 -4.24
C ALA A 136 3.41 31.38 -3.37
N ARG A 137 4.58 31.92 -3.08
CA ARG A 137 4.71 33.27 -2.52
C ARG A 137 4.59 34.29 -3.63
N PHE A 138 4.03 35.45 -3.32
CA PHE A 138 3.92 36.53 -4.29
C PHE A 138 4.31 37.89 -3.74
N THR A 139 4.65 38.80 -4.66
CA THR A 139 4.80 40.23 -4.39
C THR A 139 4.21 41.01 -5.55
N HIS A 140 3.24 41.86 -5.25
CA HIS A 140 2.57 42.74 -6.20
C HIS A 140 2.90 44.19 -5.88
N VAL A 141 3.31 44.96 -6.89
CA VAL A 141 3.50 46.41 -6.79
C VAL A 141 2.33 47.09 -7.47
N TRP A 142 1.50 47.75 -6.67
CA TRP A 142 0.36 48.52 -7.12
C TRP A 142 0.73 50.01 -7.15
N ILE A 143 0.54 50.68 -8.27
CA ILE A 143 0.78 52.12 -8.40
C ILE A 143 -0.54 52.84 -8.66
N LEU A 144 -0.73 53.97 -8.00
CA LEU A 144 -1.92 54.79 -8.17
C LEU A 144 -1.80 55.59 -9.48
N GLU A 145 -2.60 55.20 -10.47
CA GLU A 145 -2.68 55.87 -11.77
C GLU A 145 -4.01 56.63 -11.91
N LYS A 146 -4.20 57.35 -13.03
CA LYS A 146 -5.47 57.99 -13.35
C LYS A 146 -6.56 56.91 -13.49
N GLY A 147 -7.50 56.87 -12.54
CA GLY A 147 -8.56 55.85 -12.48
C GLY A 147 -8.36 54.78 -11.39
N GLY A 148 -7.30 54.86 -10.58
CA GLY A 148 -7.10 54.01 -9.40
C GLY A 148 -5.80 53.21 -9.43
N PHE A 149 -5.66 52.30 -8.46
CA PHE A 149 -4.49 51.40 -8.38
C PHE A 149 -4.44 50.44 -9.58
N LYS A 150 -3.26 50.34 -10.20
CA LYS A 150 -2.91 49.40 -11.26
C LYS A 150 -1.72 48.56 -10.84
N LEU A 151 -1.73 47.28 -11.19
CA LEU A 151 -0.60 46.38 -10.94
C LEU A 151 0.49 46.67 -11.97
N THR A 152 1.67 47.08 -11.52
CA THR A 152 2.83 47.37 -12.37
C THR A 152 3.87 46.26 -12.35
N LYS A 153 4.02 45.56 -11.23
CA LYS A 153 4.92 44.41 -11.14
C LYS A 153 4.28 43.28 -10.37
N GLY A 154 4.39 42.06 -10.87
CA GLY A 154 4.04 40.85 -10.14
C GLY A 154 5.20 39.88 -10.07
N LEU A 155 5.51 39.38 -8.88
CA LEU A 155 6.46 38.29 -8.66
C LEU A 155 5.66 37.11 -8.11
N SER A 156 5.81 35.93 -8.70
CA SER A 156 5.29 34.65 -8.21
C SER A 156 6.44 33.66 -8.09
N TYR A 157 6.76 33.22 -6.89
CA TYR A 157 8.00 32.50 -6.60
C TYR A 157 7.86 31.54 -5.41
N ASP A 158 8.83 30.64 -5.25
CA ASP A 158 8.79 29.54 -4.27
C ASP A 158 7.57 28.63 -4.53
N HIS A 159 7.32 28.30 -5.80
CA HIS A 159 6.26 27.37 -6.18
C HIS A 159 6.55 25.97 -5.64
N LYS A 160 5.60 25.42 -4.88
CA LYS A 160 5.62 24.04 -4.38
C LYS A 160 4.43 23.32 -4.97
N ASP A 161 4.71 22.36 -5.84
CA ASP A 161 3.71 21.59 -6.55
C ASP A 161 3.25 20.37 -5.73
N PHE A 162 1.97 20.03 -5.85
CA PHE A 162 1.34 18.87 -5.23
C PHE A 162 0.84 17.94 -6.32
N GLU A 163 1.04 16.64 -6.12
CA GLU A 163 0.48 15.64 -7.02
C GLU A 163 -1.04 15.59 -6.90
N LYS A 164 -1.71 15.25 -8.01
CA LYS A 164 -3.14 14.98 -8.02
C LYS A 164 -3.45 13.88 -6.98
N PRO A 165 -4.42 14.05 -6.09
CA PRO A 165 -4.78 12.99 -5.13
C PRO A 165 -5.35 11.77 -5.86
N PHE A 166 -5.29 10.59 -5.23
CA PHE A 166 -5.92 9.39 -5.80
C PHE A 166 -7.43 9.45 -5.72
N ASN A 167 -8.09 9.00 -6.77
CA ASN A 167 -9.49 8.63 -6.72
C ASN A 167 -9.64 7.26 -6.05
N GLN A 168 -9.91 7.30 -4.75
CA GLN A 168 -10.10 6.13 -3.88
C GLN A 168 -11.21 5.17 -4.37
N GLU A 169 -12.20 5.68 -5.09
CA GLU A 169 -13.26 4.84 -5.65
C GLU A 169 -12.73 3.94 -6.78
N LEU A 170 -11.79 4.46 -7.58
CA LEU A 170 -11.22 3.80 -8.74
C LEU A 170 -10.02 2.89 -8.42
N LEU A 171 -9.44 3.00 -7.22
CA LEU A 171 -8.34 2.11 -6.81
C LEU A 171 -8.76 0.64 -6.88
N PHE A 172 -7.88 -0.17 -7.47
CA PHE A 172 -8.02 -1.61 -7.75
C PHE A 172 -9.09 -1.97 -8.78
N ILE A 173 -9.67 -0.98 -9.46
CA ILE A 173 -10.66 -1.15 -10.53
C ILE A 173 -10.11 -0.56 -11.82
N ASP A 174 -9.65 0.70 -11.78
CA ASP A 174 -9.01 1.36 -12.90
C ASP A 174 -7.50 1.08 -12.90
N LYS A 175 -6.98 0.66 -14.06
CA LYS A 175 -5.57 0.32 -14.23
C LYS A 175 -4.66 1.53 -13.98
N ASN A 176 -4.96 2.67 -14.59
CA ASN A 176 -4.08 3.83 -14.54
C ASN A 176 -4.02 4.42 -13.13
N GLU A 177 -5.17 4.51 -12.46
CA GLU A 177 -5.24 5.04 -11.10
C GLU A 177 -4.52 4.13 -10.10
N THR A 178 -4.69 2.81 -10.24
CA THR A 178 -4.01 1.82 -9.40
C THR A 178 -2.50 1.82 -9.65
N GLU A 179 -2.04 1.89 -10.90
CA GLU A 179 -0.61 1.93 -11.22
C GLU A 179 0.05 3.22 -10.77
N ARG A 180 -0.67 4.34 -10.77
CA ARG A 180 -0.18 5.61 -10.19
C ARG A 180 0.01 5.47 -8.68
N TRP A 181 -0.94 4.83 -8.00
CA TRP A 181 -0.86 4.54 -6.57
C TRP A 181 0.29 3.59 -6.23
N LEU A 182 0.48 2.54 -7.02
CA LEU A 182 1.60 1.61 -6.88
C LEU A 182 2.96 2.32 -7.02
N LYS A 183 3.09 3.22 -8.01
CA LYS A 183 4.31 4.01 -8.19
C LYS A 183 4.62 4.89 -6.98
N GLN A 184 3.62 5.54 -6.38
CA GLN A 184 3.83 6.33 -5.16
C GLN A 184 4.27 5.45 -3.98
N LYS A 185 3.73 4.24 -3.88
CA LYS A 185 4.13 3.26 -2.85
C LYS A 185 5.42 2.52 -3.18
N HIS A 186 6.04 2.76 -4.34
CA HIS A 186 7.21 2.03 -4.83
C HIS A 186 6.97 0.50 -4.92
N ILE A 187 5.75 0.09 -5.29
CA ILE A 187 5.38 -1.33 -5.43
C ILE A 187 5.35 -1.68 -6.93
N PRO A 188 6.25 -2.52 -7.45
CA PRO A 188 6.35 -2.79 -8.89
C PRO A 188 5.12 -3.50 -9.46
N ALA A 189 4.66 -4.59 -8.84
CA ALA A 189 3.46 -5.31 -9.26
C ALA A 189 2.58 -5.72 -8.08
N LEU A 190 1.28 -5.79 -8.39
CA LEU A 190 0.24 -6.18 -7.45
C LEU A 190 -0.73 -7.16 -8.12
N GLY A 191 -0.90 -8.33 -7.52
CA GLY A 191 -1.96 -9.28 -7.84
C GLY A 191 -3.07 -9.27 -6.79
N ILE A 192 -4.32 -9.18 -7.20
CA ILE A 192 -5.50 -9.25 -6.32
C ILE A 192 -6.45 -10.33 -6.83
N GLY A 193 -6.84 -11.25 -5.95
CA GLY A 193 -7.95 -12.16 -6.17
C GLY A 193 -9.03 -11.94 -5.12
N PHE A 194 -10.25 -11.59 -5.53
CA PHE A 194 -11.38 -11.41 -4.64
C PHE A 194 -12.47 -12.44 -4.92
N ILE A 195 -12.86 -13.15 -3.87
CA ILE A 195 -13.92 -14.14 -3.86
C ILE A 195 -15.09 -13.55 -3.09
N LYS A 196 -16.29 -13.59 -3.68
CA LYS A 196 -17.54 -13.17 -3.06
C LYS A 196 -18.60 -14.25 -3.26
N ASP A 197 -19.39 -14.52 -2.23
CA ASP A 197 -20.43 -15.55 -2.23
C ASP A 197 -19.90 -16.94 -2.68
N GLY A 198 -18.65 -17.24 -2.32
CA GLY A 198 -17.97 -18.50 -2.66
C GLY A 198 -17.55 -18.64 -4.13
N LYS A 199 -17.50 -17.55 -4.91
CA LYS A 199 -17.08 -17.51 -6.32
C LYS A 199 -16.08 -16.40 -6.56
N ILE A 200 -15.18 -16.59 -7.53
CA ILE A 200 -14.24 -15.54 -7.96
C ILE A 200 -15.06 -14.39 -8.55
N GLU A 201 -14.99 -13.22 -7.92
CA GLU A 201 -15.62 -11.98 -8.36
C GLU A 201 -14.63 -11.16 -9.20
N GLN A 202 -13.37 -11.10 -8.77
CA GLN A 202 -12.33 -10.31 -9.42
C GLN A 202 -10.99 -11.04 -9.39
N ILE A 203 -10.29 -10.99 -10.53
CA ILE A 203 -8.85 -11.25 -10.65
C ILE A 203 -8.25 -10.02 -11.31
N SER A 204 -7.22 -9.45 -10.71
CA SER A 204 -6.54 -8.28 -11.24
C SER A 204 -5.04 -8.38 -11.02
N VAL A 205 -4.29 -7.91 -12.01
CA VAL A 205 -2.84 -7.76 -11.95
C VAL A 205 -2.51 -6.38 -12.49
N PHE A 206 -1.71 -5.62 -11.74
CA PHE A 206 -1.31 -4.26 -12.05
C PHE A 206 0.21 -4.13 -11.99
N GLY A 207 0.77 -3.16 -12.71
CA GLY A 207 2.19 -2.84 -12.66
C GLY A 207 3.06 -3.76 -13.52
N ASP A 208 4.31 -3.96 -13.10
CA ASP A 208 5.40 -4.51 -13.90
C ASP A 208 6.09 -5.70 -13.22
N LEU A 209 6.31 -6.79 -13.97
CA LEU A 209 7.08 -7.98 -13.52
C LEU A 209 8.51 -7.65 -13.13
N GLN A 210 9.06 -6.69 -13.87
CA GLN A 210 10.42 -6.15 -13.80
C GLN A 210 10.39 -4.80 -14.54
N PRO A 211 11.39 -3.92 -14.38
CA PRO A 211 11.35 -2.58 -14.95
C PRO A 211 10.97 -2.56 -16.44
N ASN A 212 9.88 -1.84 -16.76
CA ASN A 212 9.32 -1.65 -18.11
C ASN A 212 8.72 -2.90 -18.78
N ILE A 213 8.46 -3.97 -18.04
CA ILE A 213 7.73 -5.15 -18.54
C ILE A 213 6.46 -5.33 -17.73
N SER A 214 5.33 -4.95 -18.32
CA SER A 214 4.02 -5.03 -17.67
C SER A 214 3.66 -6.46 -17.27
N ALA A 215 3.10 -6.61 -16.07
CA ALA A 215 2.61 -7.86 -15.53
C ALA A 215 1.31 -8.29 -16.24
N PRO A 216 1.30 -9.40 -16.99
CA PRO A 216 0.08 -9.92 -17.59
C PRO A 216 -0.86 -10.51 -16.53
N LEU A 217 -2.15 -10.69 -16.86
CA LEU A 217 -3.13 -11.25 -15.92
C LEU A 217 -2.72 -12.63 -15.38
N ASN A 218 -2.04 -13.45 -16.19
CA ASN A 218 -1.52 -14.76 -15.82
C ASN A 218 -0.07 -14.72 -15.31
N THR A 219 0.32 -13.64 -14.62
CA THR A 219 1.63 -13.54 -13.95
C THR A 219 1.84 -14.68 -12.97
N ILE A 220 3.03 -15.29 -13.01
CA ILE A 220 3.48 -16.32 -12.07
C ILE A 220 4.24 -15.66 -10.92
N TRP A 221 3.87 -16.03 -9.70
CA TRP A 221 4.42 -15.52 -8.46
C TRP A 221 5.06 -16.67 -7.68
N ASN A 222 6.20 -16.42 -7.02
CA ASN A 222 6.53 -17.18 -5.82
C ASN A 222 5.62 -16.67 -4.70
N VAL A 223 4.96 -17.56 -3.96
CA VAL A 223 4.07 -17.19 -2.85
C VAL A 223 4.63 -17.55 -1.48
N ALA A 224 5.93 -17.81 -1.43
CA ALA A 224 6.66 -18.07 -0.21
C ALA A 224 5.93 -19.08 0.70
N SER A 225 5.72 -18.74 1.98
CA SER A 225 5.03 -19.60 2.94
C SER A 225 3.56 -19.92 2.64
N MET A 226 2.88 -19.24 1.70
CA MET A 226 1.54 -19.64 1.25
C MET A 226 1.51 -20.99 0.51
N THR A 227 2.67 -21.62 0.33
CA THR A 227 2.81 -23.05 0.02
C THR A 227 2.17 -23.97 1.06
N LYS A 228 2.28 -23.65 2.36
CA LYS A 228 1.87 -24.53 3.46
C LYS A 228 0.39 -24.94 3.39
N PRO A 229 -0.57 -24.03 3.14
CA PRO A 229 -1.97 -24.40 2.90
C PRO A 229 -2.18 -25.48 1.83
N ILE A 230 -1.44 -25.44 0.72
CA ILE A 230 -1.54 -26.44 -0.34
C ILE A 230 -1.06 -27.80 0.19
N THR A 231 0.09 -27.83 0.87
CA THR A 231 0.64 -29.06 1.49
C THR A 231 -0.29 -29.63 2.54
N ALA A 232 -0.90 -28.78 3.38
CA ALA A 232 -1.86 -29.19 4.39
C ALA A 232 -3.06 -29.88 3.74
N ILE A 233 -3.62 -29.33 2.66
CA ILE A 233 -4.71 -29.97 1.92
C ILE A 233 -4.29 -31.28 1.26
N VAL A 234 -3.05 -31.42 0.77
CA VAL A 234 -2.55 -32.72 0.28
C VAL A 234 -2.66 -33.78 1.37
N ALA A 235 -2.14 -33.50 2.56
CA ALA A 235 -2.21 -34.42 3.70
C ALA A 235 -3.67 -34.71 4.11
N LEU A 236 -4.50 -33.67 4.22
CA LEU A 236 -5.91 -33.80 4.61
C LEU A 236 -6.74 -34.57 3.58
N LYS A 237 -6.46 -34.43 2.27
CA LYS A 237 -7.10 -35.24 1.22
C LYS A 237 -6.73 -36.71 1.34
N LEU A 238 -5.48 -37.03 1.68
CA LEU A 238 -5.03 -38.40 1.91
C LEU A 238 -5.67 -39.00 3.18
N ILE A 239 -5.85 -38.19 4.23
CA ILE A 239 -6.59 -38.57 5.45
C ILE A 239 -8.05 -38.83 5.13
N ASN A 240 -8.69 -37.93 4.39
CA ASN A 240 -10.08 -38.06 3.98
C ASN A 240 -10.33 -39.33 3.15
N ALA A 241 -9.33 -39.78 2.39
CA ALA A 241 -9.37 -41.03 1.62
C ALA A 241 -9.01 -42.28 2.44
N GLY A 242 -8.73 -42.16 3.74
CA GLY A 242 -8.30 -43.26 4.61
C GLY A 242 -6.91 -43.82 4.29
N LYS A 243 -6.08 -43.07 3.53
CA LYS A 243 -4.73 -43.50 3.12
C LYS A 243 -3.63 -42.97 4.04
N TRP A 244 -3.97 -41.99 4.86
CA TRP A 244 -3.12 -41.34 5.85
C TRP A 244 -3.94 -41.12 7.12
N ASP A 245 -3.28 -40.90 8.24
CA ASP A 245 -3.93 -40.70 9.53
C ASP A 245 -3.38 -39.43 10.18
N LEU A 246 -4.28 -38.62 10.74
CA LEU A 246 -3.95 -37.33 11.32
C LEU A 246 -3.11 -37.46 12.60
N ASP A 247 -3.35 -38.52 13.36
CA ASP A 247 -2.81 -38.76 14.70
C ASP A 247 -1.86 -39.96 14.77
N GLU A 248 -1.61 -40.62 13.63
CA GLU A 248 -0.56 -41.63 13.53
C GLU A 248 0.84 -41.01 13.61
N ALA A 249 1.70 -41.66 14.40
CA ALA A 249 3.08 -41.28 14.55
C ALA A 249 3.86 -41.42 13.22
N ILE A 250 4.51 -40.34 12.80
CA ILE A 250 5.12 -40.20 11.47
C ILE A 250 6.44 -40.99 11.33
N TYR A 251 7.13 -41.27 12.44
CA TYR A 251 8.39 -42.04 12.44
C TYR A 251 8.26 -43.42 11.77
N LYS A 252 7.05 -43.98 11.67
CA LYS A 252 6.77 -45.22 10.93
C LYS A 252 7.12 -45.11 9.43
N TYR A 253 7.12 -43.90 8.89
CA TYR A 253 7.37 -43.62 7.48
C TYR A 253 8.70 -42.94 7.25
N PHE A 254 9.07 -41.99 8.11
CA PHE A 254 10.31 -41.22 7.97
C PHE A 254 10.77 -40.70 9.33
N THR A 255 12.08 -40.79 9.57
CA THR A 255 12.79 -40.12 10.66
C THR A 255 13.98 -39.38 10.05
N ASP A 256 14.15 -38.10 10.39
CA ASP A 256 15.30 -37.31 9.93
C ASP A 256 16.56 -37.76 10.69
N PRO A 257 17.71 -37.98 10.02
CA PRO A 257 18.93 -38.46 10.65
C PRO A 257 19.42 -37.58 11.81
N ASP A 258 19.17 -36.26 11.75
CA ASP A 258 19.62 -35.34 12.80
C ASP A 258 18.90 -35.58 14.15
N VAL A 259 17.73 -36.23 14.13
CA VAL A 259 16.89 -36.47 15.32
C VAL A 259 16.54 -37.93 15.52
N GLU A 260 17.24 -38.86 14.87
CA GLU A 260 16.90 -40.29 14.89
C GLU A 260 17.05 -40.95 16.26
N ASP A 261 18.02 -40.49 17.05
CA ASP A 261 18.28 -40.96 18.41
C ASP A 261 17.44 -40.22 19.48
N ASP A 262 16.72 -39.16 19.10
CA ASP A 262 15.88 -38.41 20.03
C ASP A 262 14.50 -39.09 20.17
N PRO A 263 14.10 -39.54 21.37
CA PRO A 263 12.81 -40.20 21.56
C PRO A 263 11.61 -39.31 21.20
N ARG A 264 11.75 -37.97 21.21
CA ARG A 264 10.69 -37.02 20.83
C ARG A 264 10.29 -37.16 19.36
N ALA A 265 11.15 -37.70 18.48
CA ALA A 265 10.80 -37.98 17.09
C ALA A 265 9.58 -38.92 16.96
N LYS A 266 9.35 -39.79 17.96
CA LYS A 266 8.21 -40.71 17.98
C LYS A 266 6.88 -40.04 18.34
N LEU A 267 6.92 -38.81 18.86
CA LEU A 267 5.74 -38.03 19.23
C LEU A 267 5.13 -37.27 18.04
N LEU A 268 5.88 -37.08 16.96
CA LEU A 268 5.42 -36.32 15.80
C LEU A 268 4.26 -37.03 15.09
N THR A 269 3.13 -36.32 14.99
CA THR A 269 1.98 -36.68 14.18
C THR A 269 1.72 -35.63 13.11
N THR A 270 0.83 -35.93 12.17
CA THR A 270 0.45 -34.95 11.14
C THR A 270 -0.26 -33.76 11.74
N ARG A 271 -1.08 -33.97 12.77
CA ARG A 271 -1.72 -32.89 13.54
C ARG A 271 -0.68 -31.95 14.12
N ILE A 272 0.32 -32.51 14.80
CA ILE A 272 1.41 -31.73 15.42
C ILE A 272 2.16 -30.89 14.39
N ILE A 273 2.42 -31.45 13.21
CA ILE A 273 3.09 -30.70 12.14
C ILE A 273 2.22 -29.58 11.57
N LEU A 274 0.99 -29.91 11.14
CA LEU A 274 0.11 -28.94 10.48
C LEU A 274 -0.33 -27.81 11.40
N SER A 275 -0.25 -28.02 12.72
CA SER A 275 -0.53 -27.03 13.76
C SER A 275 0.71 -26.31 14.33
N HIS A 276 1.89 -26.51 13.74
CA HIS A 276 3.14 -25.88 14.19
C HIS A 276 3.48 -26.14 15.67
N GLN A 277 3.40 -27.40 16.07
CA GLN A 277 3.73 -27.84 17.42
C GLN A 277 4.88 -28.85 17.44
N THR A 278 5.71 -28.87 16.41
CA THR A 278 6.75 -29.90 16.22
C THR A 278 7.87 -29.84 17.25
N GLY A 279 8.13 -28.68 17.85
CA GLY A 279 9.36 -28.46 18.61
C GLY A 279 10.57 -28.15 17.74
N PHE A 280 10.43 -28.06 16.42
CA PHE A 280 11.53 -27.75 15.50
C PHE A 280 11.70 -26.24 15.30
N PRO A 281 12.92 -25.78 14.93
CA PRO A 281 13.13 -24.42 14.42
C PRO A 281 12.30 -24.15 13.16
N ASN A 282 12.28 -22.89 12.72
CA ASN A 282 11.71 -22.58 11.41
C ASN A 282 12.50 -23.27 10.30
N TRP A 283 13.81 -23.01 10.27
CA TRP A 283 14.75 -23.64 9.36
C TRP A 283 15.96 -24.16 10.13
N ARG A 284 16.44 -25.37 9.80
CA ARG A 284 17.60 -25.95 10.50
C ARG A 284 18.89 -25.14 10.28
N GLY A 285 18.93 -24.33 9.22
CA GLY A 285 20.04 -23.43 8.92
C GLY A 285 20.21 -22.28 9.94
N ASP A 286 19.20 -22.04 10.77
CA ASP A 286 19.28 -21.05 11.86
C ASP A 286 20.07 -21.58 13.06
N ASN A 287 20.26 -22.90 13.16
CA ASN A 287 21.10 -23.52 14.17
C ASN A 287 22.59 -23.42 13.79
N GLU A 288 23.48 -23.22 14.76
CA GLU A 288 24.92 -23.04 14.53
C GLU A 288 25.57 -24.21 13.77
N ASP A 289 25.08 -25.43 13.98
CA ASP A 289 25.58 -26.65 13.32
C ASP A 289 24.81 -27.00 12.04
N GLY A 290 23.78 -26.22 11.69
CA GLY A 290 22.91 -26.44 10.54
C GLY A 290 22.03 -27.69 10.64
N LYS A 291 21.90 -28.30 11.81
CA LYS A 291 21.17 -29.56 12.01
C LYS A 291 19.78 -29.33 12.57
N LEU A 292 18.86 -30.25 12.26
CA LEU A 292 17.55 -30.25 12.88
C LEU A 292 17.64 -30.70 14.33
N SER A 293 16.99 -29.97 15.24
CA SER A 293 16.93 -30.34 16.65
C SER A 293 15.58 -29.95 17.25
N PHE A 294 15.23 -30.54 18.40
CA PHE A 294 14.01 -30.21 19.13
C PHE A 294 14.30 -29.19 20.23
N GLU A 295 13.70 -28.02 20.14
CA GLU A 295 13.75 -26.93 21.11
C GLU A 295 12.75 -27.09 22.26
N PHE A 296 11.66 -27.85 22.03
CA PHE A 296 10.70 -28.22 23.05
C PHE A 296 10.02 -29.57 22.72
N GLU A 297 9.21 -30.07 23.65
CA GLU A 297 8.49 -31.34 23.48
C GLU A 297 7.31 -31.17 22.47
N PRO A 298 7.23 -32.01 21.42
CA PRO A 298 6.17 -31.91 20.43
C PRO A 298 4.76 -31.90 21.04
N GLY A 299 3.88 -31.03 20.53
CA GLY A 299 2.49 -30.90 20.98
C GLY A 299 2.29 -30.05 22.24
N THR A 300 3.35 -29.48 22.83
CA THR A 300 3.23 -28.70 24.08
C THR A 300 3.17 -27.19 23.88
N LYS A 301 3.64 -26.67 22.74
CA LYS A 301 3.73 -25.23 22.43
C LYS A 301 3.57 -24.98 20.93
N TYR A 302 3.22 -23.75 20.58
CA TYR A 302 3.28 -23.25 19.21
C TYR A 302 4.67 -22.71 18.89
N GLN A 303 5.22 -23.10 17.73
CA GLN A 303 6.36 -22.48 17.08
C GLN A 303 6.30 -22.72 15.58
N TYR A 304 6.27 -21.62 14.82
CA TYR A 304 6.21 -21.69 13.37
C TYR A 304 7.42 -22.44 12.80
N SER A 305 7.16 -23.48 12.00
CA SER A 305 8.19 -24.41 11.55
C SER A 305 8.02 -24.84 10.10
N GLY A 306 8.89 -24.34 9.22
CA GLY A 306 9.06 -24.83 7.86
C GLY A 306 9.65 -26.25 7.82
N GLU A 307 10.61 -26.54 8.69
CA GLU A 307 11.17 -27.89 8.86
C GLU A 307 10.11 -28.94 9.21
N GLY A 308 9.09 -28.59 10.01
CA GLY A 308 7.96 -29.46 10.26
C GLY A 308 7.24 -29.90 8.99
N TYR A 309 6.95 -28.95 8.10
CA TYR A 309 6.29 -29.23 6.81
C TYR A 309 7.20 -30.03 5.87
N GLU A 310 8.51 -29.75 5.84
CA GLU A 310 9.48 -30.56 5.10
C GLU A 310 9.59 -31.99 5.64
N TYR A 311 9.50 -32.18 6.95
CA TYR A 311 9.44 -33.50 7.57
C TYR A 311 8.19 -34.27 7.11
N LEU A 312 7.03 -33.61 7.09
CA LEU A 312 5.79 -34.20 6.57
C LEU A 312 5.90 -34.55 5.09
N ARG A 313 6.51 -33.67 4.27
CA ARG A 313 6.79 -33.96 2.86
C ARG A 313 7.56 -35.26 2.70
N LYS A 314 8.72 -35.36 3.36
CA LYS A 314 9.59 -36.55 3.29
C LYS A 314 8.83 -37.81 3.72
N ALA A 315 8.01 -37.74 4.76
CA ALA A 315 7.18 -38.86 5.20
C ALA A 315 6.12 -39.29 4.18
N LEU A 316 5.38 -38.33 3.62
CA LEU A 316 4.39 -38.58 2.57
C LEU A 316 5.05 -39.20 1.34
N GLU A 317 6.13 -38.61 0.85
CA GLU A 317 6.85 -39.12 -0.33
C GLU A 317 7.41 -40.52 -0.09
N LYS A 318 7.94 -40.80 1.10
CA LYS A 318 8.48 -42.12 1.46
C LYS A 318 7.39 -43.19 1.52
N LYS A 319 6.21 -42.89 2.07
CA LYS A 319 5.07 -43.84 2.12
C LYS A 319 4.46 -44.07 0.75
N PHE A 320 4.17 -43.00 0.01
CA PHE A 320 3.44 -43.10 -1.25
C PHE A 320 4.32 -43.40 -2.47
N LYS A 321 5.65 -43.24 -2.36
CA LYS A 321 6.61 -43.37 -3.47
C LYS A 321 6.33 -42.38 -4.61
N ARG A 322 5.92 -41.18 -4.24
CA ARG A 322 5.50 -40.11 -5.16
C ARG A 322 5.95 -38.78 -4.61
N SER A 323 6.36 -37.85 -5.47
CA SER A 323 6.74 -36.52 -5.02
C SER A 323 5.54 -35.69 -4.55
N LEU A 324 5.79 -34.66 -3.75
CA LEU A 324 4.77 -33.69 -3.35
C LEU A 324 4.10 -33.05 -4.57
N GLU A 325 4.88 -32.67 -5.58
CA GLU A 325 4.40 -32.17 -6.87
C GLU A 325 3.36 -33.12 -7.49
N GLN A 326 3.66 -34.41 -7.52
CA GLN A 326 2.76 -35.42 -8.08
C GLN A 326 1.48 -35.58 -7.24
N LEU A 327 1.60 -35.63 -5.91
CA LEU A 327 0.47 -35.74 -4.99
C LEU A 327 -0.46 -34.52 -5.11
N ALA A 328 0.10 -33.30 -5.06
CA ALA A 328 -0.67 -32.06 -5.20
C ALA A 328 -1.30 -31.92 -6.59
N SER A 329 -0.57 -32.31 -7.65
CA SER A 329 -1.11 -32.29 -9.02
C SER A 329 -2.38 -33.12 -9.15
N GLU A 330 -2.42 -34.31 -8.54
CA GLU A 330 -3.59 -35.19 -8.63
C GLU A 330 -4.71 -34.84 -7.68
N LEU A 331 -4.38 -34.43 -6.45
CA LEU A 331 -5.38 -34.20 -5.40
C LEU A 331 -5.98 -32.80 -5.47
N ILE A 332 -5.26 -31.84 -6.06
CA ILE A 332 -5.62 -30.41 -6.04
C ILE A 332 -5.52 -29.80 -7.44
N PHE A 333 -4.33 -29.75 -8.06
CA PHE A 333 -4.13 -28.86 -9.22
C PHE A 333 -4.94 -29.27 -10.45
N LYS A 334 -4.91 -30.55 -10.85
CA LYS A 334 -5.70 -31.04 -11.99
C LYS A 334 -7.21 -30.96 -11.72
N PRO A 335 -7.74 -31.44 -10.58
CA PRO A 335 -9.17 -31.29 -10.26
C PRO A 335 -9.67 -29.85 -10.28
N LEU A 336 -8.87 -28.91 -9.77
CA LEU A 336 -9.23 -27.49 -9.70
C LEU A 336 -8.83 -26.70 -10.95
N LYS A 337 -8.21 -27.33 -11.95
CA LYS A 337 -7.70 -26.68 -13.17
C LYS A 337 -6.72 -25.53 -12.86
N MET A 338 -5.85 -25.76 -11.88
CA MET A 338 -4.72 -24.88 -11.55
C MET A 338 -3.55 -25.24 -12.47
N LYS A 339 -3.49 -24.63 -13.65
CA LYS A 339 -2.60 -25.04 -14.76
C LYS A 339 -1.19 -24.47 -14.64
N ASP A 340 -1.02 -23.38 -13.92
CA ASP A 340 0.22 -22.65 -13.75
C ASP A 340 0.76 -22.77 -12.31
N THR A 341 0.23 -23.73 -11.53
CA THR A 341 0.70 -24.01 -10.16
C THR A 341 1.67 -25.19 -10.12
N ARG A 342 2.81 -25.02 -9.44
CA ARG A 342 3.86 -26.06 -9.26
C ARG A 342 4.78 -25.74 -8.08
N PHE A 343 5.38 -26.78 -7.50
CA PHE A 343 6.39 -26.69 -6.43
C PHE A 343 7.83 -26.57 -6.96
N ILE A 344 8.05 -26.79 -8.27
CA ILE A 344 9.38 -26.84 -8.85
C ILE A 344 9.49 -25.96 -10.10
N TRP A 345 10.68 -25.39 -10.28
CA TRP A 345 11.09 -24.71 -11.50
C TRP A 345 11.59 -25.73 -12.53
N ASP A 346 10.67 -26.26 -13.32
CA ASP A 346 10.96 -27.19 -14.42
C ASP A 346 11.01 -26.50 -15.80
N GLU A 347 11.25 -27.26 -16.87
CA GLU A 347 11.33 -26.74 -18.24
C GLU A 347 9.98 -26.19 -18.77
N LYS A 348 8.86 -26.55 -18.12
CA LYS A 348 7.54 -26.06 -18.46
C LYS A 348 7.22 -24.73 -17.78
N MET A 349 8.09 -24.25 -16.89
CA MET A 349 7.89 -23.00 -16.17
C MET A 349 8.24 -21.85 -17.12
N ASP A 350 7.25 -21.00 -17.40
CA ASP A 350 7.42 -19.86 -18.28
C ASP A 350 7.99 -18.66 -17.51
N SER A 351 9.32 -18.50 -17.61
CA SER A 351 10.03 -17.43 -16.90
C SER A 351 9.75 -16.03 -17.44
N THR A 352 9.10 -15.89 -18.61
CA THR A 352 8.79 -14.58 -19.20
C THR A 352 7.63 -13.88 -18.49
N ARG A 353 6.82 -14.64 -17.74
CA ARG A 353 5.65 -14.16 -16.98
C ARG A 353 5.89 -14.16 -15.47
N PHE A 354 7.13 -14.38 -15.03
CA PHE A 354 7.47 -14.44 -13.62
C PHE A 354 7.62 -13.03 -13.03
N ALA A 355 6.90 -12.75 -11.95
CA ALA A 355 7.08 -11.52 -11.18
C ALA A 355 8.42 -11.60 -10.44
N LYS A 356 9.44 -10.92 -10.98
CA LYS A 356 10.77 -10.89 -10.34
C LYS A 356 10.70 -10.10 -9.04
N TRP A 357 11.54 -10.49 -8.10
CA TRP A 357 11.59 -9.91 -6.77
C TRP A 357 12.40 -8.62 -6.79
N HIS A 358 11.92 -7.60 -6.09
CA HIS A 358 12.58 -6.31 -6.00
C HIS A 358 12.90 -5.96 -4.55
N ASN A 359 13.98 -5.22 -4.33
CA ASN A 359 14.20 -4.58 -3.05
C ASN A 359 13.33 -3.31 -2.90
N GLU A 360 13.39 -2.65 -1.74
CA GLU A 360 12.67 -1.39 -1.45
C GLU A 360 12.98 -0.24 -2.43
N LYS A 361 14.10 -0.30 -3.16
CA LYS A 361 14.50 0.71 -4.16
C LYS A 361 14.01 0.38 -5.57
N GLY A 362 13.31 -0.73 -5.76
CA GLY A 362 12.90 -1.23 -7.08
C GLY A 362 14.03 -1.89 -7.88
N GLU A 363 15.13 -2.29 -7.25
CA GLU A 363 16.21 -3.04 -7.89
C GLU A 363 15.91 -4.55 -7.81
N LEU A 364 16.29 -5.30 -8.84
CA LEU A 364 15.99 -6.74 -8.93
C LEU A 364 16.91 -7.58 -8.05
N TYR A 365 16.33 -8.54 -7.33
CA TYR A 365 17.06 -9.68 -6.77
C TYR A 365 17.33 -10.76 -7.82
N GLU A 366 18.30 -11.63 -7.53
CA GLU A 366 18.55 -12.83 -8.35
C GLU A 366 17.37 -13.81 -8.25
N THR A 367 16.90 -14.29 -9.39
CA THR A 367 15.82 -15.28 -9.44
C THR A 367 16.34 -16.67 -9.07
N GLN A 368 15.91 -17.19 -7.93
CA GLN A 368 16.22 -18.57 -7.52
C GLN A 368 15.32 -19.58 -8.25
N LYS A 369 15.93 -20.57 -8.91
CA LYS A 369 15.24 -21.60 -9.69
C LYS A 369 15.26 -22.95 -8.97
N ASN A 370 14.38 -23.11 -7.99
CA ASN A 370 14.33 -24.30 -7.14
C ASN A 370 13.79 -25.52 -7.90
N LYS A 371 14.62 -26.56 -8.06
CA LYS A 371 14.26 -27.80 -8.77
C LYS A 371 13.73 -28.91 -7.85
N THR A 372 13.75 -28.68 -6.55
CA THR A 372 13.26 -29.60 -5.52
C THR A 372 12.08 -28.94 -4.82
N ALA A 373 10.99 -29.69 -4.65
CA ALA A 373 9.81 -29.20 -3.97
C ALA A 373 10.12 -28.93 -2.49
N ASN A 374 9.65 -27.79 -2.00
CA ASN A 374 9.60 -27.44 -0.59
C ASN A 374 8.12 -27.41 -0.16
N ALA A 375 7.75 -28.13 0.89
CA ALA A 375 6.39 -28.20 1.43
C ALA A 375 5.96 -26.96 2.21
N ALA A 376 6.93 -26.15 2.62
CA ALA A 376 6.73 -24.98 3.42
C ALA A 376 6.84 -23.68 2.63
N ASP A 377 7.40 -23.71 1.42
CA ASP A 377 7.87 -22.50 0.73
C ASP A 377 7.98 -22.67 -0.80
N ASN A 378 8.24 -21.60 -1.55
CA ASN A 378 8.60 -21.64 -2.98
C ASN A 378 7.55 -22.15 -3.99
N LEU A 379 6.26 -22.19 -3.64
CA LEU A 379 5.23 -22.55 -4.61
C LEU A 379 5.12 -21.45 -5.67
N LEU A 380 5.14 -21.86 -6.93
CA LEU A 380 4.89 -20.99 -8.07
C LEU A 380 3.41 -21.12 -8.46
N THR A 381 2.69 -20.01 -8.59
CA THR A 381 1.26 -20.00 -8.95
C THR A 381 0.87 -18.68 -9.63
N THR A 382 -0.35 -18.61 -10.19
CA THR A 382 -0.99 -17.35 -10.57
C THR A 382 -2.03 -16.95 -9.52
N VAL A 383 -2.46 -15.68 -9.56
CA VAL A 383 -3.58 -15.18 -8.74
C VAL A 383 -4.86 -15.98 -9.02
N GLU A 384 -5.14 -16.28 -10.29
CA GLU A 384 -6.31 -17.05 -10.72
C GLU A 384 -6.31 -18.47 -10.14
N ASP A 385 -5.17 -19.16 -10.23
CA ASP A 385 -5.07 -20.53 -9.74
C ASP A 385 -5.19 -20.62 -8.22
N TYR A 386 -4.51 -19.73 -7.49
CA TYR A 386 -4.63 -19.72 -6.04
C TYR A 386 -6.03 -19.28 -5.59
N ALA A 387 -6.70 -18.37 -6.33
CA ALA A 387 -8.10 -18.03 -6.07
C ALA A 387 -9.05 -19.23 -6.27
N LYS A 388 -8.80 -20.12 -7.25
CA LYS A 388 -9.55 -21.39 -7.39
C LYS A 388 -9.34 -22.29 -6.17
N PHE A 389 -8.12 -22.34 -5.64
CA PHE A 389 -7.83 -23.04 -4.39
C PHE A 389 -8.61 -22.44 -3.21
N LEU A 390 -8.63 -21.12 -3.04
CA LEU A 390 -9.41 -20.45 -1.98
C LEU A 390 -10.92 -20.71 -2.09
N VAL A 391 -11.47 -20.69 -3.31
CA VAL A 391 -12.86 -21.12 -3.56
C VAL A 391 -13.08 -22.56 -3.14
N HIS A 392 -12.12 -23.46 -3.38
CA HIS A 392 -12.21 -24.84 -2.92
C HIS A 392 -12.27 -24.93 -1.39
N ILE A 393 -11.41 -24.18 -0.68
CA ILE A 393 -11.39 -24.12 0.79
C ILE A 393 -12.71 -23.60 1.36
N LEU A 394 -13.21 -22.49 0.83
CA LEU A 394 -14.49 -21.90 1.22
C LEU A 394 -15.68 -22.86 1.07
N ASN A 395 -15.60 -23.76 0.11
CA ASN A 395 -16.62 -24.76 -0.18
C ASN A 395 -16.31 -26.14 0.45
N GLY A 396 -15.61 -26.17 1.58
CA GLY A 396 -15.38 -27.38 2.38
C GLY A 396 -14.15 -28.20 1.98
N ALA A 397 -13.34 -27.71 1.04
CA ALA A 397 -12.14 -28.37 0.53
C ALA A 397 -12.37 -29.82 0.04
N GLY A 398 -13.62 -30.20 -0.30
CA GLY A 398 -14.00 -31.58 -0.60
C GLY A 398 -13.56 -32.59 0.45
N LEU A 399 -13.57 -32.20 1.73
CA LEU A 399 -13.34 -33.04 2.89
C LEU A 399 -14.69 -33.42 3.51
N THR A 400 -14.72 -34.44 4.37
CA THR A 400 -15.87 -34.67 5.24
C THR A 400 -16.08 -33.50 6.20
N ASP A 401 -17.33 -33.23 6.59
CA ASP A 401 -17.67 -32.14 7.52
C ASP A 401 -16.85 -32.20 8.82
N LYS A 402 -16.62 -33.42 9.34
CA LYS A 402 -15.80 -33.65 10.53
C LYS A 402 -14.37 -33.17 10.29
N LEU A 403 -13.72 -33.60 9.21
CA LEU A 403 -12.32 -33.24 8.95
C LEU A 403 -12.16 -31.77 8.56
N TYR A 404 -13.12 -31.20 7.82
CA TYR A 404 -13.13 -29.76 7.54
C TYR A 404 -13.26 -28.93 8.82
N LYS A 405 -14.14 -29.34 9.74
CA LYS A 405 -14.25 -28.70 11.06
C LYS A 405 -12.95 -28.80 11.85
N GLU A 406 -12.29 -29.96 11.86
CA GLU A 406 -10.97 -30.11 12.50
C GLU A 406 -9.93 -29.15 11.90
N MET A 407 -9.92 -28.97 10.58
CA MET A 407 -8.97 -28.10 9.90
C MET A 407 -9.05 -26.63 10.34
N ILE A 408 -10.27 -26.15 10.58
CA ILE A 408 -10.54 -24.74 10.91
C ILE A 408 -10.73 -24.49 12.41
N THR A 409 -10.63 -25.52 13.25
CA THR A 409 -10.72 -25.40 14.71
C THR A 409 -9.35 -25.06 15.29
N ASN A 410 -9.33 -24.23 16.33
CA ASN A 410 -8.13 -23.84 17.08
C ASN A 410 -7.41 -25.08 17.65
N GLN A 411 -6.26 -25.45 17.06
CA GLN A 411 -5.43 -26.56 17.53
C GLN A 411 -4.44 -26.09 18.60
N VAL A 412 -3.92 -24.87 18.46
CA VAL A 412 -2.99 -24.27 19.43
C VAL A 412 -3.16 -22.75 19.46
N LYS A 413 -3.00 -22.15 20.64
CA LYS A 413 -3.08 -20.70 20.85
C LYS A 413 -1.76 -20.02 20.51
N ILE A 414 -1.81 -18.92 19.76
CA ILE A 414 -0.65 -18.07 19.44
C ILE A 414 -0.65 -16.86 20.40
N ASN A 415 -1.76 -16.13 20.44
CA ASN A 415 -1.99 -15.02 21.37
C ASN A 415 -3.48 -14.94 21.76
N GLU A 416 -3.93 -13.83 22.37
CA GLU A 416 -5.32 -13.69 22.84
C GLU A 416 -6.37 -13.85 21.72
N TYR A 417 -6.06 -13.40 20.50
CA TYR A 417 -7.00 -13.34 19.37
C TYR A 417 -6.62 -14.27 18.20
N LYS A 418 -5.42 -14.85 18.23
CA LYS A 418 -4.89 -15.71 17.17
C LYS A 418 -4.63 -17.13 17.63
N TYR A 419 -5.06 -18.07 16.82
CA TYR A 419 -4.80 -19.50 16.98
C TYR A 419 -4.24 -20.07 15.67
N TRP A 420 -3.71 -21.28 15.74
CA TRP A 420 -3.34 -22.05 14.55
C TRP A 420 -4.26 -23.28 14.43
N GLY A 421 -4.79 -23.49 13.22
CA GLY A 421 -5.60 -24.65 12.83
C GLY A 421 -4.78 -25.79 12.25
N LEU A 422 -5.25 -26.44 11.18
CA LEU A 422 -4.43 -27.35 10.38
C LEU A 422 -4.04 -26.67 9.06
N GLY A 423 -2.94 -25.92 9.11
CA GLY A 423 -2.39 -25.18 7.97
C GLY A 423 -2.89 -23.75 7.76
N TRP A 424 -3.60 -23.18 8.74
CA TRP A 424 -4.13 -21.81 8.69
C TRP A 424 -3.99 -21.13 10.05
N TRP A 425 -3.72 -19.83 10.06
CA TRP A 425 -4.08 -18.97 11.19
C TRP A 425 -5.59 -18.91 11.32
N VAL A 426 -6.06 -18.73 12.55
CA VAL A 426 -7.45 -18.44 12.88
C VAL A 426 -7.48 -17.16 13.70
N ASP A 427 -7.89 -16.07 13.07
CA ASP A 427 -8.08 -14.77 13.72
C ASP A 427 -9.52 -14.70 14.22
N GLU A 428 -9.71 -14.73 15.53
CA GLU A 428 -11.03 -14.71 16.16
C GLU A 428 -11.48 -13.29 16.49
N ASN A 429 -12.81 -13.09 16.51
CA ASN A 429 -13.45 -11.84 16.87
C ASN A 429 -13.12 -10.69 15.90
N ILE A 430 -13.11 -11.01 14.60
CA ILE A 430 -12.87 -10.03 13.52
C ILE A 430 -14.02 -9.01 13.36
N ASN A 431 -15.14 -9.19 14.06
CA ASN A 431 -16.29 -8.28 14.02
C ASN A 431 -17.19 -8.45 15.26
N ASP A 432 -18.23 -7.62 15.37
CA ASP A 432 -19.17 -7.64 16.51
C ASP A 432 -19.95 -8.97 16.66
N ASN A 433 -20.02 -9.77 15.61
CA ASN A 433 -20.67 -11.10 15.63
C ASN A 433 -19.74 -12.20 16.16
N LYS A 434 -18.50 -11.87 16.49
CA LYS A 434 -17.45 -12.82 16.89
C LYS A 434 -17.17 -13.87 15.81
N ASP A 435 -17.24 -13.46 14.54
CA ASP A 435 -16.78 -14.30 13.44
C ASP A 435 -15.25 -14.44 13.48
N PHE A 436 -14.71 -15.30 12.61
CA PHE A 436 -13.27 -15.51 12.46
C PHE A 436 -12.85 -15.44 10.99
N ALA A 437 -11.57 -15.14 10.76
CA ALA A 437 -10.91 -15.30 9.47
C ALA A 437 -9.87 -16.43 9.52
N LEU A 438 -9.77 -17.19 8.43
CA LEU A 438 -8.58 -18.00 8.18
C LEU A 438 -7.57 -17.16 7.41
N VAL A 439 -6.34 -17.12 7.89
CA VAL A 439 -5.28 -16.27 7.31
C VAL A 439 -4.03 -17.10 7.06
N HIS A 440 -3.28 -16.77 6.01
CA HIS A 440 -1.92 -17.25 5.84
C HIS A 440 -1.12 -16.27 5.01
N GLY A 441 0.04 -15.86 5.53
CA GLY A 441 1.01 -15.03 4.83
C GLY A 441 2.13 -15.83 4.16
N GLY A 442 2.86 -15.16 3.28
CA GLY A 442 4.07 -15.66 2.65
C GLY A 442 5.04 -14.51 2.48
N ASP A 443 6.20 -14.62 3.13
CA ASP A 443 7.23 -13.60 3.16
C ASP A 443 8.58 -14.24 2.78
N ASP A 444 9.18 -13.70 1.73
CA ASP A 444 10.56 -13.93 1.30
C ASP A 444 11.18 -12.57 0.96
N ILE A 445 12.49 -12.52 0.72
CA ILE A 445 13.13 -11.32 0.15
C ILE A 445 12.43 -10.93 -1.17
N GLY A 446 11.99 -9.68 -1.25
CA GLY A 446 11.27 -9.11 -2.40
C GLY A 446 9.95 -9.78 -2.74
N VAL A 447 9.30 -10.47 -1.79
CA VAL A 447 7.98 -11.11 -1.98
C VAL A 447 7.15 -11.00 -0.70
N HIS A 448 5.97 -10.40 -0.83
CA HIS A 448 4.95 -10.47 0.22
C HIS A 448 3.62 -10.90 -0.37
N THR A 449 3.05 -11.93 0.22
CA THR A 449 1.78 -12.53 -0.19
C THR A 449 0.93 -12.81 1.01
N ILE A 450 -0.39 -12.65 0.88
CA ILE A 450 -1.31 -12.96 1.97
C ILE A 450 -2.68 -13.33 1.43
N THR A 451 -3.37 -14.19 2.17
CA THR A 451 -4.77 -14.48 1.94
C THR A 451 -5.58 -14.41 3.23
N PHE A 452 -6.84 -13.99 3.08
CA PHE A 452 -7.85 -13.94 4.12
C PHE A 452 -9.08 -14.68 3.62
N ILE A 453 -9.65 -15.56 4.43
CA ILE A 453 -10.91 -16.24 4.16
C ILE A 453 -11.85 -15.95 5.31
N VAL A 454 -13.06 -15.46 5.02
CA VAL A 454 -14.11 -15.25 6.01
C VAL A 454 -15.23 -16.26 5.72
N PRO A 455 -15.24 -17.43 6.39
CA PRO A 455 -16.17 -18.51 6.04
C PRO A 455 -17.64 -18.12 6.17
N LYS A 456 -17.95 -17.27 7.16
CA LYS A 456 -19.32 -16.83 7.45
C LYS A 456 -19.94 -16.08 6.27
N THR A 457 -19.21 -15.14 5.69
CA THR A 457 -19.65 -14.31 4.54
C THR A 457 -19.32 -14.96 3.20
N LYS A 458 -18.61 -16.09 3.21
CA LYS A 458 -18.09 -16.78 2.02
C LYS A 458 -17.23 -15.86 1.15
N GLN A 459 -16.49 -14.97 1.78
CA GLN A 459 -15.55 -14.08 1.12
C GLN A 459 -14.13 -14.58 1.30
N ALA A 460 -13.28 -14.31 0.32
CA ALA A 460 -11.84 -14.44 0.49
C ALA A 460 -11.12 -13.37 -0.33
N LEU A 461 -9.95 -12.98 0.12
CA LEU A 461 -9.10 -11.99 -0.51
C LEU A 461 -7.68 -12.53 -0.57
N LEU A 462 -7.07 -12.43 -1.75
CA LEU A 462 -5.71 -12.80 -2.05
C LEU A 462 -4.95 -11.56 -2.51
N ILE A 463 -3.76 -11.33 -1.96
CA ILE A 463 -2.91 -10.18 -2.30
C ILE A 463 -1.48 -10.68 -2.53
N PHE A 464 -0.92 -10.43 -3.71
CA PHE A 464 0.47 -10.75 -4.06
C PHE A 464 1.24 -9.50 -4.45
N THR A 465 2.47 -9.36 -3.95
CA THR A 465 3.41 -8.29 -4.30
C THR A 465 4.82 -8.85 -4.48
N ASN A 466 5.64 -8.18 -5.29
CA ASN A 466 6.98 -8.63 -5.68
C ASN A 466 8.08 -7.64 -5.25
N CYS A 467 7.95 -7.05 -4.07
CA CYS A 467 8.95 -6.17 -3.49
C CYS A 467 8.94 -6.18 -1.96
N ASP A 468 10.06 -5.81 -1.32
CA ASP A 468 10.23 -5.77 0.16
C ASP A 468 9.22 -4.83 0.88
N ASN A 469 8.82 -3.75 0.23
CA ASN A 469 7.82 -2.79 0.74
C ASN A 469 6.38 -3.16 0.34
N GLY A 470 6.16 -4.37 -0.17
CA GLY A 470 4.86 -4.79 -0.72
C GLY A 470 3.71 -4.79 0.30
N THR A 471 4.01 -4.95 1.59
CA THR A 471 3.01 -4.94 2.67
C THR A 471 2.32 -3.58 2.84
N ASP A 472 2.91 -2.48 2.35
CA ASP A 472 2.33 -1.12 2.38
C ASP A 472 1.02 -0.99 1.60
N ALA A 473 0.71 -1.96 0.75
CA ALA A 473 -0.55 -2.06 0.01
C ALA A 473 -1.66 -2.76 0.81
N PHE A 474 -1.34 -3.61 1.78
CA PHE A 474 -2.27 -4.62 2.29
C PHE A 474 -3.47 -4.00 3.01
N ALA A 475 -3.25 -3.00 3.86
CA ALA A 475 -4.32 -2.40 4.65
C ALA A 475 -5.42 -1.77 3.78
N GLU A 476 -5.03 -0.98 2.77
CA GLU A 476 -5.99 -0.30 1.88
C GLU A 476 -6.81 -1.31 1.05
N ILE A 477 -6.16 -2.37 0.55
CA ILE A 477 -6.83 -3.44 -0.21
C ILE A 477 -7.77 -4.23 0.71
N LEU A 478 -7.31 -4.62 1.90
CA LEU A 478 -8.08 -5.40 2.86
C LEU A 478 -9.37 -4.66 3.27
N VAL A 479 -9.27 -3.36 3.59
CA VAL A 479 -10.44 -2.52 3.91
C VAL A 479 -11.35 -2.36 2.69
N LYS A 480 -10.82 -2.15 1.49
CA LYS A 480 -11.62 -2.00 0.27
C LYS A 480 -12.48 -3.23 -0.01
N PHE A 481 -11.90 -4.42 0.09
CA PHE A 481 -12.56 -5.66 -0.35
C PHE A 481 -13.36 -6.37 0.75
N LEU A 482 -12.90 -6.34 2.00
CA LEU A 482 -13.58 -7.01 3.13
C LEU A 482 -14.31 -6.03 4.07
N GLY A 483 -14.23 -4.73 3.85
CA GLY A 483 -14.99 -3.72 4.60
C GLY A 483 -14.77 -3.83 6.11
N LYS A 484 -15.86 -4.01 6.86
CA LYS A 484 -15.81 -4.13 8.33
C LYS A 484 -15.01 -5.33 8.82
N ASP A 485 -15.14 -6.47 8.14
CA ASP A 485 -14.36 -7.67 8.47
C ASP A 485 -12.87 -7.40 8.24
N GLY A 486 -12.53 -6.69 7.16
CA GLY A 486 -11.16 -6.25 6.86
C GLY A 486 -10.57 -5.34 7.95
N VAL A 487 -11.34 -4.38 8.46
CA VAL A 487 -10.91 -3.52 9.57
C VAL A 487 -10.65 -4.32 10.85
N GLY A 488 -11.51 -5.28 11.17
CA GLY A 488 -11.32 -6.11 12.36
C GLY A 488 -10.13 -7.07 12.25
N ILE A 489 -9.89 -7.65 11.07
CA ILE A 489 -8.68 -8.43 10.78
C ILE A 489 -7.44 -7.55 10.98
N LEU A 490 -7.40 -6.34 10.42
CA LEU A 490 -6.26 -5.41 10.63
C LEU A 490 -6.02 -5.11 12.11
N ASN A 491 -7.09 -4.91 12.89
CA ASN A 491 -6.95 -4.66 14.32
C ASN A 491 -6.39 -5.86 15.08
N ILE A 492 -6.63 -7.09 14.62
CA ILE A 492 -6.05 -8.30 15.19
C ILE A 492 -4.58 -8.44 14.74
N GLU A 493 -4.28 -8.13 13.48
CA GLU A 493 -2.92 -8.19 12.95
C GLU A 493 -1.97 -7.17 13.59
N MET A 494 -2.49 -6.02 14.04
CA MET A 494 -1.72 -4.98 14.72
C MET A 494 -1.56 -5.19 16.24
N LYS A 495 -2.21 -6.20 16.83
CA LYS A 495 -2.12 -6.54 18.26
C LYS A 495 -1.17 -7.70 18.48
#